data_AF-A0A218Z8N8-F1
#
_entry.id   AF-A0A218Z8N8-F1
#
_cell.length_a   1.000
_cell.length_b   1.000
_cell.length_c   1.000
_cell.angle_alpha   90.00
_cell.angle_beta   90.00
_cell.angle_gamma   90.00
#
_symmetry.space_group_name_H-M   'P 1'
#
loop_
_entity.id
_entity.type
_entity.pdbx_description
1 polymer ?
#
loop_
_entity_poly.entity_id
_entity_poly.type
_entity_poly.pdbx_seq_one_letter_code
_entity_poly.pdbx_strand_id
1 'polypeptide(L)'
;MATSPLTQQTRPEVFQPKVVSLYEELFKDEEEHEEKTEGYWKEFFLLKPDKATLQKLIAELSPDDMLHLQVQTRQLFTRAVGCIKTGSAPADAHALDTVTAFLTSVLSKKYTNASSDIINVLAGLDEVDAVFTDFVAALDNTIRTGRSLVIRQKATEVALSVVSGAYQTSLLSYFTHRDLFPSLMKYVQDSESTYCAFEPFTLLGLLANYNKFESQNPYRLRLDDFVNEGTIQKIIKSVGQTCSESRDKYVTVQEDLPEGWSIGGTLTMIGLGIIAPRSAKTAAPVIDPEVAKEMFAKL
;
A
#
# COMPACT_ATOMS: atom_id res chain seq x y z
N MET A 1 24.04 24.59 -47.12
CA MET A 1 23.37 23.28 -46.96
C MET A 1 23.12 23.08 -45.48
N ALA A 2 21.85 23.13 -45.05
CA ALA A 2 21.47 22.97 -43.65
C ALA A 2 21.41 21.46 -43.34
N THR A 3 22.27 21.01 -42.44
CA THR A 3 22.27 19.63 -41.92
C THR A 3 20.98 19.40 -41.13
N SER A 4 20.18 18.44 -41.58
CA SER A 4 18.94 18.02 -40.92
C SER A 4 19.25 17.55 -39.48
N PRO A 5 18.52 18.03 -38.45
CA PRO A 5 18.83 17.78 -37.04
C PRO A 5 18.36 16.40 -36.53
N LEU A 6 17.93 15.51 -37.42
CA LEU A 6 17.41 14.20 -37.06
C LEU A 6 18.55 13.17 -37.07
N THR A 7 19.19 13.00 -35.92
CA THR A 7 20.06 11.85 -35.66
C THR A 7 19.18 10.62 -35.43
N GLN A 8 19.30 9.64 -36.33
CA GLN A 8 18.63 8.35 -36.19
C GLN A 8 19.22 7.62 -34.98
N GLN A 9 18.48 7.57 -33.86
CA GLN A 9 18.87 6.77 -32.72
C GLN A 9 18.84 5.29 -33.12
N THR A 10 19.95 4.59 -32.92
CA THR A 10 20.06 3.15 -33.11
C THR A 10 19.03 2.45 -32.22
N ARG A 11 18.26 1.53 -32.80
CA ARG A 11 17.24 0.76 -32.09
C ARG A 11 17.92 0.00 -30.93
N PRO A 12 17.51 0.22 -29.67
CA PRO A 12 18.12 -0.48 -28.54
C PRO A 12 17.88 -1.99 -28.67
N GLU A 13 18.85 -2.80 -28.21
CA GLU A 13 18.79 -4.27 -28.26
C GLU A 13 17.65 -4.83 -27.38
N VAL A 14 17.22 -4.07 -26.36
CA VAL A 14 16.10 -4.39 -25.48
C VAL A 14 15.13 -3.19 -25.43
N PHE A 15 13.85 -3.43 -25.69
CA PHE A 15 12.81 -2.42 -25.50
C PHE A 15 12.42 -2.35 -24.03
N GLN A 16 12.99 -1.40 -23.30
CA GLN A 16 12.56 -1.08 -21.94
C GLN A 16 11.64 0.14 -21.91
N PRO A 17 10.57 0.14 -21.10
CA PRO A 17 9.74 1.33 -20.90
C PRO A 17 10.60 2.50 -20.40
N LYS A 18 10.36 3.71 -20.91
CA LYS A 18 11.15 4.89 -20.55
C LYS A 18 11.16 5.14 -19.04
N VAL A 19 10.05 4.90 -18.35
CA VAL A 19 9.94 5.06 -16.90
C VAL A 19 10.94 4.18 -16.13
N VAL A 20 11.24 2.98 -16.64
CA VAL A 20 12.21 2.06 -16.03
C VAL A 20 13.62 2.64 -16.15
N SER A 21 13.98 3.20 -17.30
CA SER A 21 15.28 3.88 -17.45
C SER A 21 15.43 5.08 -16.52
N LEU A 22 14.33 5.79 -16.21
CA LEU A 22 14.37 6.89 -15.25
C LEU A 22 14.57 6.37 -13.82
N TYR A 23 13.96 5.24 -13.44
CA TYR A 23 14.22 4.60 -12.15
C TYR A 23 15.68 4.17 -12.01
N GLU A 24 16.22 3.50 -13.03
CA GLU A 24 17.63 3.10 -13.06
C GLU A 24 18.55 4.31 -12.93
N GLU A 25 18.27 5.40 -13.65
CA GLU A 25 19.04 6.64 -13.55
C GLU A 25 18.92 7.33 -12.18
N LEU A 26 17.79 7.16 -11.48
CA LEU A 26 17.57 7.74 -10.15
C LEU A 26 18.32 6.99 -9.05
N PHE A 27 18.38 5.67 -9.15
CA PHE A 27 18.98 4.79 -8.13
C PHE A 27 20.38 4.30 -8.50
N LYS A 28 21.00 4.86 -9.55
CA LYS A 28 22.41 4.60 -9.88
C LYS A 28 23.33 5.31 -8.90
N ASP A 29 24.31 4.55 -8.41
CA ASP A 29 25.40 5.01 -7.56
C ASP A 29 26.49 5.67 -8.42
N GLU A 30 26.20 6.82 -9.02
CA GLU A 30 27.20 7.66 -9.66
C GLU A 30 27.54 8.82 -8.71
N GLU A 31 28.83 9.09 -8.51
CA GLU A 31 29.45 9.98 -7.50
C GLU A 31 28.94 11.45 -7.52
N GLU A 32 28.09 11.79 -8.48
CA GLU A 32 27.45 13.09 -8.62
C GLU A 32 26.07 13.05 -7.93
N HIS A 33 26.04 13.44 -6.65
CA HIS A 33 24.83 13.79 -5.89
C HIS A 33 24.13 15.05 -6.46
N GLU A 34 23.98 15.13 -7.78
CA GLU A 34 23.37 16.26 -8.46
C GLU A 34 21.86 16.19 -8.41
N GLU A 35 21.23 17.34 -8.14
CA GLU A 35 19.78 17.45 -8.18
C GLU A 35 19.27 17.22 -9.59
N LYS A 36 18.29 16.30 -9.72
CA LYS A 36 17.67 16.05 -11.03
C LYS A 36 16.86 17.28 -11.45
N THR A 37 16.99 17.64 -12.73
CA THR A 37 16.36 18.84 -13.30
C THR A 37 14.83 18.79 -13.25
N GLU A 38 14.18 19.96 -13.34
CA GLU A 38 12.72 20.06 -13.46
C GLU A 38 12.15 19.26 -14.65
N GLY A 39 12.90 19.22 -15.77
CA GLY A 39 12.51 18.46 -16.96
C GLY A 39 12.42 16.96 -16.69
N TYR A 40 13.38 16.42 -15.93
CA TYR A 40 13.41 15.02 -15.51
C TYR A 40 12.15 14.68 -14.71
N TRP A 41 11.82 15.44 -13.66
CA TRP A 41 10.66 15.15 -12.81
C TRP A 41 9.33 15.30 -13.54
N LYS A 42 9.25 16.28 -14.46
CA LYS A 42 8.06 16.45 -15.30
C LYS A 42 7.84 15.25 -16.21
N GLU A 43 8.90 14.72 -16.82
CA GLU A 43 8.82 13.50 -17.62
C GLU A 43 8.46 12.30 -16.74
N PHE A 44 9.12 12.16 -15.59
CA PHE A 44 8.92 11.07 -14.63
C PHE A 44 7.45 10.88 -14.25
N PHE A 45 6.77 11.95 -13.82
CA PHE A 45 5.36 11.87 -13.40
C PHE A 45 4.37 11.90 -14.58
N LEU A 46 4.81 12.25 -15.79
CA LEU A 46 3.97 12.15 -16.98
C LEU A 46 3.78 10.68 -17.42
N LEU A 47 4.81 9.85 -17.23
CA LEU A 47 4.81 8.45 -17.62
C LEU A 47 4.03 7.59 -16.62
N LYS A 48 3.34 6.55 -17.13
CA LYS A 48 2.65 5.57 -16.30
C LYS A 48 3.68 4.81 -15.45
N PRO A 49 3.54 4.76 -14.12
CA PRO A 49 4.51 4.09 -13.26
C PRO A 49 4.42 2.57 -13.40
N ASP A 50 5.58 1.93 -13.35
CA ASP A 50 5.71 0.49 -13.20
C ASP A 50 6.07 0.17 -11.74
N LYS A 51 5.03 -0.08 -10.93
CA LYS A 51 5.16 -0.34 -9.50
C LYS A 51 6.06 -1.54 -9.22
N ALA A 52 5.90 -2.62 -9.98
CA ALA A 52 6.61 -3.87 -9.73
C ALA A 52 8.12 -3.69 -9.96
N THR A 53 8.49 -3.03 -11.06
CA THR A 53 9.89 -2.75 -11.36
C THR A 53 10.50 -1.78 -10.34
N LEU A 54 9.79 -0.71 -9.95
CA LEU A 54 10.26 0.20 -8.91
C LEU A 54 10.46 -0.51 -7.56
N GLN A 55 9.51 -1.34 -7.14
CA GLN A 55 9.61 -2.12 -5.90
C GLN A 55 10.78 -3.09 -5.95
N LYS A 56 10.99 -3.75 -7.10
CA LYS A 56 12.12 -4.67 -7.28
C LYS A 56 13.47 -3.95 -7.15
N LEU A 57 13.64 -2.82 -7.84
CA LEU A 57 14.87 -2.03 -7.78
C LEU A 57 15.17 -1.58 -6.34
N ILE A 58 14.17 -1.08 -5.62
CA ILE A 58 14.35 -0.66 -4.23
C ILE A 58 14.61 -1.89 -3.33
N ALA A 59 13.95 -3.02 -3.56
CA ALA A 59 14.14 -4.23 -2.76
C ALA A 59 15.58 -4.77 -2.84
N GLU A 60 16.23 -4.62 -4.00
CA GLU A 60 17.63 -5.04 -4.23
C GLU A 60 18.66 -4.19 -3.47
N LEU A 61 18.34 -2.94 -3.12
CA LEU A 61 19.21 -2.05 -2.34
C LEU A 61 19.28 -2.47 -0.87
N SER A 62 20.45 -2.41 -0.24
CA SER A 62 20.54 -2.61 1.21
C SER A 62 19.99 -1.39 1.98
N PRO A 63 19.69 -1.52 3.29
CA PRO A 63 19.34 -0.36 4.12
C PRO A 63 20.40 0.74 4.11
N ASP A 64 21.69 0.37 4.01
CA ASP A 64 22.81 1.31 3.96
C ASP A 64 22.87 2.03 2.61
N ASP A 65 22.69 1.32 1.50
CA ASP A 65 22.63 1.92 0.16
C ASP A 65 21.46 2.92 0.05
N MET A 66 20.33 2.61 0.68
CA MET A 66 19.19 3.52 0.77
C MET A 66 19.54 4.82 1.51
N LEU A 67 20.39 4.76 2.53
CA LEU A 67 20.87 5.94 3.25
C LEU A 67 21.86 6.74 2.41
N HIS A 68 22.70 6.08 1.61
CA HIS A 68 23.58 6.74 0.65
C HIS A 68 22.79 7.50 -0.45
N LEU A 69 21.64 6.96 -0.86
CA LEU A 69 20.74 7.56 -1.86
C LEU A 69 19.70 8.54 -1.28
N GLN A 70 19.89 8.99 -0.02
CA GLN A 70 18.91 9.82 0.69
C GLN A 70 18.52 11.11 -0.05
N VAL A 71 19.43 11.70 -0.85
CA VAL A 71 19.14 12.93 -1.60
C VAL A 71 18.11 12.64 -2.70
N GLN A 72 18.33 11.58 -3.47
CA GLN A 72 17.48 11.15 -4.57
C GLN A 72 16.11 10.69 -4.07
N THR A 73 16.07 9.95 -2.96
CA THR A 73 14.82 9.46 -2.36
C THR A 73 13.98 10.61 -1.78
N ARG A 74 14.62 11.59 -1.14
CA ARG A 74 13.93 12.81 -0.66
C ARG A 74 13.37 13.64 -1.80
N GLN A 75 14.12 13.78 -2.90
CA GLN A 75 13.63 14.48 -4.09
C GLN A 75 12.43 13.75 -4.70
N LEU A 76 12.52 12.43 -4.90
CA LEU A 76 11.40 11.63 -5.38
C LEU A 76 10.15 11.83 -4.52
N PHE A 77 10.30 11.74 -3.20
CA PHE A 77 9.19 11.88 -2.27
C PHE A 77 8.59 13.29 -2.33
N THR A 78 9.41 14.33 -2.17
CA THR A 78 8.96 15.73 -2.16
C THR A 78 8.28 16.13 -3.47
N ARG A 79 8.84 15.72 -4.62
CA ARG A 79 8.28 16.00 -5.95
C ARG A 79 6.96 15.28 -6.17
N ALA A 80 6.84 14.05 -5.69
CA ALA A 80 5.57 13.32 -5.75
C ALA A 80 4.49 13.99 -4.88
N VAL A 81 4.83 14.42 -3.66
CA VAL A 81 3.92 15.19 -2.80
C VAL A 81 3.45 16.47 -3.50
N GLY A 82 4.35 17.19 -4.17
CA GLY A 82 4.00 18.36 -4.99
C GLY A 82 3.00 18.05 -6.11
N CYS A 83 3.16 16.92 -6.81
CA CYS A 83 2.23 16.47 -7.83
C CYS A 83 0.86 16.11 -7.26
N ILE A 84 0.82 15.42 -6.12
CA ILE A 84 -0.41 15.05 -5.40
C ILE A 84 -1.17 16.32 -4.99
N LYS A 85 -0.48 17.31 -4.41
CA LYS A 85 -1.06 18.59 -4.01
C LYS A 85 -1.64 19.38 -5.18
N THR A 86 -0.95 19.34 -6.32
CA THR A 86 -1.42 20.04 -7.54
C THR A 86 -2.70 19.40 -8.07
N GLY A 87 -2.87 18.09 -7.93
CA GLY A 87 -4.11 17.39 -8.27
C GLY A 87 -4.44 17.38 -9.76
N SER A 88 -3.43 17.49 -10.62
CA SER A 88 -3.57 17.57 -12.08
C SER A 88 -3.24 16.25 -12.77
N ALA A 89 -4.11 15.84 -13.69
CA ALA A 89 -3.95 14.61 -14.46
C ALA A 89 -2.86 14.73 -15.54
N PRO A 90 -2.10 13.65 -15.83
CA PRO A 90 -2.11 12.34 -15.16
C PRO A 90 -1.14 12.26 -13.97
N ALA A 91 -0.38 13.32 -13.72
CA ALA A 91 0.75 13.34 -12.78
C ALA A 91 0.33 13.03 -11.33
N ASP A 92 -0.83 13.50 -10.89
CA ASP A 92 -1.38 13.21 -9.56
C ASP A 92 -1.55 11.70 -9.33
N ALA A 93 -2.16 11.00 -10.28
CA ALA A 93 -2.41 9.55 -10.22
C ALA A 93 -1.09 8.77 -10.22
N HIS A 94 -0.18 9.14 -11.10
CA HIS A 94 1.13 8.51 -11.24
C HIS A 94 2.01 8.74 -10.01
N ALA A 95 1.94 9.94 -9.42
CA ALA A 95 2.64 10.25 -8.18
C ALA A 95 2.12 9.41 -7.02
N LEU A 96 0.80 9.27 -6.84
CA LEU A 96 0.23 8.38 -5.81
C LEU A 96 0.71 6.94 -5.99
N ASP A 97 0.65 6.41 -7.22
CA ASP A 97 1.08 5.05 -7.53
C ASP A 97 2.58 4.81 -7.27
N THR A 98 3.41 5.80 -7.61
CA THR A 98 4.86 5.79 -7.36
C THR A 98 5.14 5.82 -5.86
N VAL A 99 4.47 6.71 -5.12
CA VAL A 99 4.66 6.87 -3.66
C VAL A 99 4.22 5.61 -2.92
N THR A 100 3.12 4.96 -3.32
CA THR A 100 2.72 3.65 -2.76
C THR A 100 3.83 2.62 -2.94
N ALA A 101 4.34 2.45 -4.17
CA ALA A 101 5.39 1.49 -4.48
C ALA A 101 6.70 1.78 -3.72
N PHE A 102 7.10 3.05 -3.69
CA PHE A 102 8.27 3.53 -2.97
C PHE A 102 8.14 3.27 -1.47
N LEU A 103 7.09 3.76 -0.81
CA LEU A 103 6.93 3.62 0.64
C LEU A 103 6.77 2.18 1.09
N THR A 104 6.07 1.33 0.32
CA THR A 104 5.96 -0.10 0.64
C THR A 104 7.34 -0.78 0.65
N SER A 105 8.23 -0.38 -0.26
CA SER A 105 9.57 -0.98 -0.39
C SER A 105 10.56 -0.41 0.60
N VAL A 106 10.47 0.89 0.89
CA VAL A 106 11.35 1.56 1.87
C VAL A 106 11.00 1.12 3.28
N LEU A 107 9.73 1.17 3.67
CA LEU A 107 9.29 0.89 5.04
C LEU A 107 9.38 -0.59 5.42
N SER A 108 9.46 -1.50 4.44
CA SER A 108 9.67 -2.94 4.70
C SER A 108 11.12 -3.31 5.00
N LYS A 109 12.08 -2.39 4.81
CA LYS A 109 13.49 -2.62 5.12
C LYS A 109 13.75 -2.58 6.62
N LYS A 110 14.70 -3.42 7.05
CA LYS A 110 15.14 -3.51 8.45
C LYS A 110 16.32 -2.56 8.67
N TYR A 111 16.00 -1.32 8.99
CA TYR A 111 16.99 -0.31 9.39
C TYR A 111 17.51 -0.55 10.81
N THR A 112 18.74 -0.14 11.07
CA THR A 112 19.36 -0.22 12.40
C THR A 112 18.63 0.68 13.40
N ASN A 113 18.36 1.93 13.00
CA ASN A 113 17.60 2.90 13.78
C ASN A 113 16.32 3.28 13.03
N ALA A 114 15.34 2.38 13.00
CA ALA A 114 14.11 2.47 12.21
C ALA A 114 13.52 3.89 12.10
N SER A 115 13.27 4.58 13.21
CA SER A 115 12.73 5.94 13.18
C SER A 115 13.65 6.94 12.47
N SER A 116 14.92 7.04 12.88
CA SER A 116 15.85 8.05 12.35
C SER A 116 16.23 7.77 10.90
N ASP A 117 16.47 6.52 10.55
CA ASP A 117 16.94 6.12 9.22
C ASP A 117 15.84 6.29 8.19
N ILE A 118 14.59 5.91 8.51
CA ILE A 118 13.43 6.16 7.65
C ILE A 118 13.22 7.66 7.45
N ILE A 119 13.32 8.45 8.52
CA ILE A 119 13.21 9.92 8.42
C ILE A 119 14.30 10.47 7.49
N ASN A 120 15.55 10.00 7.64
CA ASN A 120 16.64 10.39 6.76
C ASN A 120 16.37 10.02 5.31
N VAL A 121 15.82 8.84 5.01
CA VAL A 121 15.52 8.45 3.61
C VAL A 121 14.39 9.29 3.02
N LEU A 122 13.39 9.67 3.80
CA LEU A 122 12.15 10.28 3.28
C LEU A 122 12.17 11.80 3.25
N ALA A 123 12.69 12.45 4.29
CA ALA A 123 12.59 13.90 4.48
C ALA A 123 13.90 14.56 4.92
N GLY A 124 14.78 13.82 5.61
CA GLY A 124 15.87 14.40 6.38
C GLY A 124 15.38 14.85 7.76
N LEU A 125 16.25 14.74 8.76
CA LEU A 125 15.90 15.03 10.16
C LEU A 125 15.50 16.50 10.38
N ASP A 126 16.08 17.43 9.63
CA ASP A 126 15.84 18.86 9.80
C ASP A 126 14.50 19.33 9.21
N GLU A 127 14.03 18.66 8.14
CA GLU A 127 12.86 19.07 7.35
C GLU A 127 11.65 18.13 7.54
N VAL A 128 11.77 17.12 8.40
CA VAL A 128 10.74 16.08 8.60
C VAL A 128 9.38 16.67 8.95
N ASP A 129 9.34 17.67 9.83
CA ASP A 129 8.10 18.31 10.25
C ASP A 129 7.39 18.98 9.08
N ALA A 130 8.12 19.72 8.25
CA ALA A 130 7.58 20.42 7.09
C ALA A 130 7.08 19.41 6.04
N VAL A 131 7.93 18.44 5.68
CA VAL A 131 7.65 17.46 4.63
C VAL A 131 6.48 16.55 5.01
N PHE A 132 6.45 16.00 6.23
CA PHE A 132 5.37 15.10 6.65
C PHE A 132 4.06 15.83 6.93
N THR A 133 4.10 17.05 7.49
CA THR A 133 2.89 17.86 7.65
C THR A 133 2.26 18.16 6.28
N ASP A 134 3.09 18.52 5.29
CA ASP A 134 2.61 18.79 3.94
C ASP A 134 2.08 17.53 3.24
N PHE A 135 2.78 16.41 3.41
CA PHE A 135 2.37 15.11 2.88
C PHE A 135 1.01 14.65 3.44
N VAL A 136 0.84 14.65 4.77
CA VAL A 136 -0.43 14.24 5.39
C VAL A 136 -1.55 15.21 5.01
N ALA A 137 -1.26 16.51 4.89
CA ALA A 137 -2.22 17.49 4.39
C ALA A 137 -2.64 17.22 2.93
N ALA A 138 -1.69 16.85 2.07
CA ALA A 138 -1.94 16.49 0.68
C ALA A 138 -2.82 15.25 0.56
N LEU A 139 -2.56 14.22 1.38
CA LEU A 139 -3.38 13.01 1.44
C LEU A 139 -4.78 13.33 1.96
N ASP A 140 -4.89 14.06 3.07
CA ASP A 140 -6.18 14.46 3.64
C ASP A 140 -7.08 15.15 2.62
N ASN A 141 -6.54 16.14 1.91
CA ASN A 141 -7.26 16.87 0.88
C ASN A 141 -7.62 15.98 -0.31
N THR A 142 -6.66 15.16 -0.78
CA THR A 142 -6.89 14.25 -1.91
C THR A 142 -7.95 13.20 -1.57
N ILE A 143 -7.95 12.62 -0.36
CA ILE A 143 -8.98 11.67 0.09
C ILE A 143 -10.35 12.35 0.22
N ARG A 144 -10.39 13.60 0.67
CA ARG A 144 -11.65 14.33 0.89
C ARG A 144 -12.32 14.81 -0.40
N THR A 145 -11.53 15.34 -1.33
CA THR A 145 -12.03 16.10 -2.50
C THR A 145 -11.29 15.80 -3.80
N GLY A 146 -10.53 14.72 -3.88
CA GLY A 146 -9.87 14.30 -5.13
C GLY A 146 -10.86 14.19 -6.28
N ARG A 147 -10.40 14.56 -7.49
CA ARG A 147 -11.23 14.69 -8.71
C ARG A 147 -12.01 13.44 -9.13
N SER A 148 -11.63 12.26 -8.64
CA SER A 148 -12.35 11.01 -8.86
C SER A 148 -12.20 10.08 -7.66
N LEU A 149 -13.14 9.13 -7.50
CA LEU A 149 -13.07 8.11 -6.44
C LEU A 149 -11.80 7.25 -6.56
N VAL A 150 -11.30 7.02 -7.78
CA VAL A 150 -10.06 6.27 -8.01
C VAL A 150 -8.84 7.00 -7.42
N ILE A 151 -8.75 8.33 -7.57
CA ILE A 151 -7.66 9.12 -6.98
C ILE A 151 -7.75 9.13 -5.45
N ARG A 152 -8.97 9.24 -4.92
CA ARG A 152 -9.23 9.18 -3.48
C ARG A 152 -8.86 7.82 -2.88
N GLN A 153 -9.14 6.74 -3.61
CA GLN A 153 -8.73 5.39 -3.25
C GLN A 153 -7.20 5.27 -3.20
N LYS A 154 -6.51 5.68 -4.27
CA LYS A 154 -5.03 5.68 -4.32
C LYS A 154 -4.39 6.47 -3.17
N ALA A 155 -4.96 7.63 -2.81
CA ALA A 155 -4.49 8.39 -1.65
C ALA A 155 -4.73 7.66 -0.32
N THR A 156 -5.84 6.92 -0.21
CA THR A 156 -6.10 6.04 0.94
C THR A 156 -5.08 4.90 1.00
N GLU A 157 -4.77 4.26 -0.13
CA GLU A 157 -3.74 3.22 -0.24
C GLU A 157 -2.35 3.74 0.18
N VAL A 158 -1.98 4.95 -0.25
CA VAL A 158 -0.73 5.59 0.19
C VAL A 158 -0.71 5.78 1.71
N ALA A 159 -1.78 6.36 2.28
CA ALA A 159 -1.89 6.56 3.73
C ALA A 159 -1.79 5.24 4.50
N LEU A 160 -2.47 4.19 4.03
CA LEU A 160 -2.43 2.85 4.61
C LEU A 160 -1.04 2.23 4.53
N SER A 161 -0.35 2.38 3.40
CA SER A 161 1.02 1.88 3.21
C SER A 161 2.00 2.51 4.21
N VAL A 162 1.85 3.81 4.49
CA VAL A 162 2.69 4.52 5.47
C VAL A 162 2.36 4.13 6.89
N VAL A 163 1.08 4.15 7.27
CA VAL A 163 0.68 3.85 8.65
C VAL A 163 0.99 2.40 9.02
N SER A 164 0.85 1.47 8.09
CA SER A 164 1.22 0.06 8.31
C SER A 164 2.74 -0.15 8.35
N GLY A 165 3.50 0.42 7.40
CA GLY A 165 4.94 0.23 7.33
C GLY A 165 5.74 0.99 8.39
N ALA A 166 5.28 2.19 8.78
CA ALA A 166 5.98 3.06 9.71
C ALA A 166 5.39 2.99 11.13
N TYR A 167 4.57 1.99 11.46
CA TYR A 167 3.71 1.94 12.66
C TYR A 167 4.46 2.17 13.99
N GLN A 168 5.70 1.72 14.09
CA GLN A 168 6.53 1.83 15.29
C GLN A 168 7.41 3.10 15.31
N THR A 169 7.25 4.00 14.34
CA THR A 169 8.06 5.21 14.20
C THR A 169 7.32 6.46 14.69
N SER A 170 8.06 7.54 14.90
CA SER A 170 7.49 8.85 15.24
C SER A 170 6.65 9.47 14.12
N LEU A 171 6.72 8.95 12.88
CA LEU A 171 6.00 9.49 11.72
C LEU A 171 4.47 9.40 11.84
N LEU A 172 3.95 8.48 12.66
CA LEU A 172 2.50 8.36 12.90
C LEU A 172 1.94 9.53 13.73
N SER A 173 2.79 10.28 14.44
CA SER A 173 2.36 11.47 15.18
C SER A 173 1.75 12.53 14.25
N TYR A 174 2.27 12.71 13.03
CA TYR A 174 1.71 13.64 12.04
C TYR A 174 0.30 13.26 11.61
N PHE A 175 0.01 11.96 11.50
CA PHE A 175 -1.34 11.46 11.25
C PHE A 175 -2.26 11.64 12.46
N THR A 176 -1.73 11.77 13.68
CA THR A 176 -2.53 12.10 14.87
C THR A 176 -2.84 13.59 14.95
N HIS A 177 -1.90 14.44 14.54
CA HIS A 177 -2.07 15.90 14.51
C HIS A 177 -3.05 16.37 13.43
N ARG A 178 -3.13 15.64 12.30
CA ARG A 178 -4.06 15.93 11.21
C ARG A 178 -5.16 14.87 11.16
N ASP A 179 -6.37 15.26 11.56
CA ASP A 179 -7.52 14.36 11.62
C ASP A 179 -7.99 13.92 10.21
N LEU A 180 -7.64 12.69 9.82
CA LEU A 180 -8.09 12.06 8.57
C LEU A 180 -9.52 11.49 8.65
N PHE A 181 -10.10 11.37 9.83
CA PHE A 181 -11.39 10.70 10.03
C PHE A 181 -12.50 11.26 9.13
N PRO A 182 -12.70 12.59 9.03
CA PRO A 182 -13.77 13.14 8.18
C PRO A 182 -13.57 12.81 6.70
N SER A 183 -12.32 12.78 6.24
CA SER A 183 -11.96 12.52 4.84
C SER A 183 -12.22 11.07 4.47
N LEU A 184 -11.81 10.14 5.35
CA LEU A 184 -12.06 8.71 5.19
C LEU A 184 -13.56 8.41 5.20
N MET A 185 -14.30 8.94 6.18
CA MET A 185 -15.75 8.71 6.25
C MET A 185 -16.49 9.29 5.04
N LYS A 186 -16.09 10.47 4.58
CA LYS A 186 -16.64 11.05 3.35
C LYS A 186 -16.35 10.16 2.13
N TYR A 187 -15.15 9.60 2.01
CA TYR A 187 -14.82 8.67 0.92
C TYR A 187 -15.68 7.40 0.95
N VAL A 188 -15.87 6.80 2.12
CA VAL A 188 -16.76 5.63 2.27
C VAL A 188 -18.22 5.98 1.94
N GLN A 189 -18.67 7.15 2.37
CA GLN A 189 -20.02 7.63 2.08
C GLN A 189 -20.25 7.83 0.58
N ASP A 190 -19.32 8.48 -0.11
CA ASP A 190 -19.40 8.78 -1.54
C ASP A 190 -19.20 7.55 -2.43
N SER A 191 -18.56 6.50 -1.91
CA SER A 191 -18.32 5.27 -2.66
C SER A 191 -19.60 4.44 -2.83
N GLU A 192 -19.89 4.00 -4.05
CA GLU A 192 -21.04 3.14 -4.33
C GLU A 192 -20.78 1.68 -3.90
N SER A 193 -19.54 1.22 -4.07
CA SER A 193 -19.13 -0.12 -3.70
C SER A 193 -18.87 -0.23 -2.20
N THR A 194 -19.37 -1.32 -1.62
CA THR A 194 -19.13 -1.65 -0.21
C THR A 194 -17.67 -2.05 0.02
N TYR A 195 -16.99 -2.62 -0.98
CA TYR A 195 -15.57 -3.01 -0.89
C TYR A 195 -14.63 -1.84 -0.63
N CYS A 196 -14.97 -0.65 -1.12
CA CYS A 196 -14.16 0.56 -0.91
C CYS A 196 -14.09 1.00 0.55
N ALA A 197 -14.92 0.44 1.44
CA ALA A 197 -14.89 0.76 2.86
C ALA A 197 -13.81 0.03 3.66
N PHE A 198 -13.24 -1.06 3.13
CA PHE A 198 -12.31 -1.91 3.89
C PHE A 198 -10.97 -1.22 4.18
N GLU A 199 -10.31 -0.67 3.17
CA GLU A 199 -9.00 0.00 3.33
C GLU A 199 -9.09 1.26 4.22
N PRO A 200 -10.05 2.19 4.02
CA PRO A 200 -10.22 3.34 4.91
C PRO A 200 -10.46 2.93 6.37
N PHE A 201 -11.25 1.87 6.57
CA PHE A 201 -11.55 1.38 7.92
C PHE A 201 -10.36 0.68 8.57
N THR A 202 -9.57 -0.07 7.79
CA THR A 202 -8.31 -0.67 8.25
C THR A 202 -7.31 0.40 8.66
N LEU A 203 -7.13 1.43 7.83
CA LEU A 203 -6.30 2.59 8.14
C LEU A 203 -6.75 3.26 9.45
N LEU A 204 -8.05 3.51 9.60
CA LEU A 204 -8.60 4.09 10.81
C LEU A 204 -8.38 3.20 12.04
N GLY A 205 -8.52 1.88 11.89
CA GLY A 205 -8.23 0.90 12.93
C GLY A 205 -6.78 0.94 13.39
N LEU A 206 -5.82 1.04 12.46
CA LEU A 206 -4.40 1.20 12.80
C LEU A 206 -4.16 2.51 13.55
N LEU A 207 -4.68 3.62 13.03
CA LEU A 207 -4.54 4.94 13.63
C LEU A 207 -5.16 5.01 15.04
N ALA A 208 -6.31 4.37 15.27
CA ALA A 208 -6.96 4.32 16.58
C ALA A 208 -6.22 3.45 17.62
N ASN A 209 -5.40 2.49 17.16
CA ASN A 209 -4.58 1.65 18.04
C ASN A 209 -3.19 2.24 18.32
N TYR A 210 -2.74 3.22 17.52
CA TYR A 210 -1.47 3.92 17.77
C TYR A 210 -1.45 4.56 19.16
N ASN A 211 -0.41 4.28 19.94
CA ASN A 211 -0.21 4.77 21.31
C ASN A 211 -1.42 4.62 22.25
N LYS A 212 -2.27 3.62 22.00
CA LYS A 212 -3.55 3.39 22.71
C LYS A 212 -3.44 3.35 24.24
N PHE A 213 -2.28 2.98 24.77
CA PHE A 213 -2.03 2.87 26.21
C PHE A 213 -1.24 4.05 26.79
N GLU A 214 -0.68 4.91 25.94
CA GLU A 214 0.19 6.02 26.35
C GLU A 214 -0.55 7.35 26.39
N SER A 215 -1.55 7.55 25.52
CA SER A 215 -2.31 8.79 25.43
C SER A 215 -3.75 8.59 24.96
N GLN A 216 -4.59 9.61 25.15
CA GLN A 216 -5.94 9.62 24.62
C GLN A 216 -5.89 9.83 23.10
N ASN A 217 -6.16 8.76 22.35
CA ASN A 217 -6.11 8.78 20.89
C ASN A 217 -7.36 9.47 20.29
N PRO A 218 -7.20 10.52 19.46
CA PRO A 218 -8.33 11.27 18.89
C PRO A 218 -9.21 10.43 17.95
N TYR A 219 -8.64 9.48 17.21
CA TYR A 219 -9.40 8.60 16.33
C TYR A 219 -10.33 7.67 17.11
N ARG A 220 -9.94 7.28 18.33
CA ARG A 220 -10.79 6.47 19.20
C ARG A 220 -12.00 7.27 19.69
N LEU A 221 -11.81 8.53 20.09
CA LEU A 221 -12.91 9.42 20.43
C LEU A 221 -13.86 9.63 19.25
N ARG A 222 -13.32 9.84 18.05
CA ARG A 222 -14.11 9.96 16.83
C ARG A 222 -14.96 8.72 16.55
N LEU A 223 -14.39 7.52 16.76
CA LEU A 223 -15.10 6.26 16.60
C LEU A 223 -16.21 6.08 17.64
N ASP A 224 -15.95 6.43 18.90
CA ASP A 224 -16.92 6.34 19.99
C ASP A 224 -18.12 7.29 19.75
N ASP A 225 -17.87 8.48 19.21
CA ASP A 225 -18.90 9.49 18.90
C ASP A 225 -19.50 9.36 17.49
N PHE A 226 -19.10 8.36 16.69
CA PHE A 226 -19.47 8.29 15.29
C PHE A 226 -20.93 7.87 15.08
N VAL A 227 -21.72 8.77 14.49
CA VAL A 227 -23.13 8.51 14.15
C VAL A 227 -23.36 8.73 12.65
N ASN A 228 -23.32 7.64 11.87
CA ASN A 228 -23.75 7.62 10.48
C ASN A 228 -24.11 6.17 10.09
N GLU A 229 -25.38 5.82 10.24
CA GLU A 229 -25.85 4.43 10.04
C GLU A 229 -25.51 3.90 8.65
N GLY A 230 -25.68 4.70 7.59
CA GLY A 230 -25.39 4.28 6.22
C GLY A 230 -23.91 3.92 6.01
N THR A 231 -23.00 4.76 6.51
CA THR A 231 -21.56 4.50 6.45
C THR A 231 -21.17 3.31 7.32
N ILE A 232 -21.74 3.18 8.53
CA ILE A 232 -21.50 2.05 9.44
C ILE A 232 -21.93 0.73 8.78
N GLN A 233 -23.11 0.68 8.16
CA GLN A 233 -23.59 -0.50 7.46
C GLN A 233 -22.67 -0.90 6.29
N LYS A 234 -22.15 0.08 5.52
CA LYS A 234 -21.16 -0.17 4.46
C LYS A 234 -19.89 -0.80 5.05
N ILE A 235 -19.37 -0.25 6.15
CA ILE A 235 -18.18 -0.78 6.81
C ILE A 235 -18.41 -2.23 7.28
N ILE A 236 -19.52 -2.51 7.99
CA ILE A 236 -19.83 -3.85 8.50
C ILE A 236 -19.93 -4.87 7.36
N LYS A 237 -20.64 -4.53 6.27
CA LYS A 237 -20.76 -5.41 5.10
C LYS A 237 -19.40 -5.65 4.44
N SER A 238 -18.59 -4.61 4.32
CA SER A 238 -17.24 -4.68 3.73
C SER A 238 -16.32 -5.61 4.49
N VAL A 239 -16.29 -5.47 5.83
CA VAL A 239 -15.52 -6.34 6.72
C VAL A 239 -16.03 -7.78 6.64
N GLY A 240 -17.35 -7.99 6.74
CA GLY A 240 -17.94 -9.33 6.68
C GLY A 240 -17.63 -10.06 5.35
N GLN A 241 -17.67 -9.32 4.25
CA GLN A 241 -17.33 -9.84 2.93
C GLN A 241 -15.84 -10.18 2.83
N THR A 242 -14.97 -9.27 3.25
CA THR A 242 -13.51 -9.49 3.23
C THR A 242 -13.09 -10.66 4.12
N CYS A 243 -13.70 -10.82 5.30
CA CYS A 243 -13.47 -11.98 6.18
C CYS A 243 -13.95 -13.29 5.54
N SER A 244 -15.09 -13.26 4.84
CA SER A 244 -15.61 -14.44 4.13
C SER A 244 -14.68 -14.83 2.99
N GLU A 245 -14.25 -13.87 2.17
CA GLU A 245 -13.29 -14.09 1.07
C GLU A 245 -11.94 -14.60 1.60
N SER A 246 -11.44 -14.04 2.70
CA SER A 246 -10.19 -14.49 3.32
C SER A 246 -10.29 -15.92 3.85
N ARG A 247 -11.42 -16.28 4.48
CA ARG A 247 -11.71 -17.66 4.89
C ARG A 247 -11.77 -18.59 3.68
N ASP A 248 -12.48 -18.20 2.62
CA ASP A 248 -12.66 -19.06 1.44
C ASP A 248 -11.31 -19.30 0.72
N LYS A 249 -10.47 -18.27 0.64
CA LYS A 249 -9.08 -18.38 0.20
C LYS A 249 -8.28 -19.35 1.08
N TYR A 250 -8.38 -19.22 2.42
CA TYR A 250 -7.71 -20.12 3.35
C TYR A 250 -8.17 -21.58 3.18
N VAL A 251 -9.48 -21.83 3.17
CA VAL A 251 -10.08 -23.17 3.00
C VAL A 251 -9.68 -23.81 1.66
N THR A 252 -9.47 -23.00 0.61
CA THR A 252 -8.95 -23.49 -0.68
C THR A 252 -7.53 -24.04 -0.56
N VAL A 253 -6.69 -23.47 0.32
CA VAL A 253 -5.33 -23.97 0.58
C VAL A 253 -5.39 -25.13 1.58
N GLN A 254 -6.15 -24.98 2.66
CA GLN A 254 -6.23 -25.96 3.73
C GLN A 254 -7.63 -25.96 4.37
N GLU A 255 -8.40 -27.02 4.09
CA GLU A 255 -9.64 -27.32 4.83
C GLU A 255 -9.27 -28.10 6.09
N ASP A 256 -8.97 -27.37 7.17
CA ASP A 256 -8.57 -27.91 8.48
C ASP A 256 -9.76 -28.12 9.43
N LEU A 257 -10.98 -27.90 8.95
CA LEU A 257 -12.19 -28.26 9.68
C LEU A 257 -12.15 -29.77 9.94
N PRO A 258 -12.25 -30.22 11.20
CA PRO A 258 -12.38 -31.65 11.48
C PRO A 258 -13.56 -32.18 10.68
N GLU A 259 -13.46 -33.41 10.16
CA GLU A 259 -14.57 -34.04 9.42
C GLU A 259 -15.85 -33.85 10.24
N GLY A 260 -16.72 -32.95 9.76
CA GLY A 260 -17.95 -32.65 10.44
C GLY A 260 -18.75 -33.93 10.60
N TRP A 261 -19.51 -34.04 11.70
CA TRP A 261 -20.38 -35.19 11.93
C TRP A 261 -21.21 -35.46 10.68
N SER A 262 -21.00 -36.62 10.06
CA SER A 262 -21.83 -37.10 8.96
C SER A 262 -22.49 -38.41 9.40
N ILE A 263 -23.74 -38.60 8.97
CA ILE A 263 -24.46 -39.86 9.18
C ILE A 263 -23.64 -41.01 8.58
N GLY A 264 -22.98 -40.78 7.44
CA GLY A 264 -22.05 -41.76 6.83
C GLY A 264 -20.82 -42.04 7.70
N GLY A 265 -20.14 -41.01 8.21
CA GLY A 265 -18.95 -41.16 9.06
C GLY A 265 -19.26 -41.87 10.38
N THR A 266 -20.39 -41.56 11.01
CA THR A 266 -20.83 -42.25 12.24
C THR A 266 -21.33 -43.68 12.01
N LEU A 267 -22.06 -43.94 10.92
CA LEU A 267 -22.42 -45.31 10.53
C LEU A 267 -21.16 -46.13 10.22
N THR A 268 -20.14 -45.53 9.62
CA THR A 268 -18.85 -46.20 9.36
C THR A 268 -18.09 -46.49 10.65
N MET A 269 -18.06 -45.54 11.59
CA MET A 269 -17.44 -45.71 12.92
C MET A 269 -18.14 -46.78 13.79
N ILE A 270 -19.46 -47.00 13.58
CA ILE A 270 -20.27 -48.01 14.28
C ILE A 270 -20.29 -49.36 13.50
N GLY A 271 -19.57 -49.48 12.38
CA GLY A 271 -19.48 -50.74 11.61
C GLY A 271 -20.65 -51.00 10.65
N LEU A 272 -21.51 -50.02 10.42
CA LEU A 272 -22.63 -50.02 9.47
C LEU A 272 -22.29 -49.32 8.14
N GLY A 273 -21.00 -49.20 7.80
CA GLY A 273 -20.51 -48.50 6.61
C GLY A 273 -21.04 -49.03 5.26
N ILE A 274 -21.65 -50.23 5.24
CA ILE A 274 -22.30 -50.83 4.06
C ILE A 274 -23.62 -50.13 3.71
N ILE A 275 -24.27 -49.48 4.68
CA ILE A 275 -25.56 -48.80 4.52
C ILE A 275 -25.37 -47.27 4.44
N ALA A 276 -24.15 -46.78 4.69
CA ALA A 276 -23.82 -45.37 4.63
C ALA A 276 -23.98 -44.83 3.19
N PRO A 277 -24.77 -43.75 2.97
CA PRO A 277 -24.80 -43.09 1.67
C PRO A 277 -23.39 -42.59 1.34
N ARG A 278 -22.83 -43.03 0.20
CA ARG A 278 -21.55 -42.55 -0.32
C ARG A 278 -21.65 -41.06 -0.65
N SER A 279 -21.45 -40.18 0.33
CA SER A 279 -21.05 -38.81 0.03
C SER A 279 -19.56 -38.83 -0.27
N ALA A 280 -19.21 -39.00 -1.53
CA ALA A 280 -17.87 -38.73 -2.00
C ALA A 280 -17.65 -37.20 -1.95
N LYS A 281 -17.37 -36.67 -0.77
CA LYS A 281 -16.54 -35.48 -0.69
C LYS A 281 -15.14 -36.00 -0.97
N THR A 282 -14.66 -35.78 -2.20
CA THR A 282 -13.26 -35.97 -2.56
C THR A 282 -12.45 -35.27 -1.49
N ALA A 283 -11.68 -36.02 -0.69
CA ALA A 283 -10.77 -35.41 0.27
C ALA A 283 -9.93 -34.39 -0.49
N ALA A 284 -9.92 -33.14 -0.03
CA ALA A 284 -9.05 -32.13 -0.61
C ALA A 284 -7.63 -32.72 -0.67
N PRO A 285 -6.95 -32.68 -1.82
CA PRO A 285 -5.62 -33.25 -1.93
C PRO A 285 -4.73 -32.63 -0.86
N VAL A 286 -4.05 -33.47 -0.07
CA VAL A 286 -3.11 -33.02 0.95
C VAL A 286 -2.01 -32.25 0.24
N ILE A 287 -2.05 -30.92 0.34
CA ILE A 287 -1.04 -30.04 -0.24
C ILE A 287 0.24 -30.21 0.58
N ASP A 288 1.37 -30.34 -0.11
CA ASP A 288 2.69 -30.36 0.54
C ASP A 288 2.87 -29.09 1.40
N PRO A 289 3.41 -29.19 2.63
CA PRO A 289 3.51 -28.06 3.55
C PRO A 289 4.32 -26.88 3.00
N GLU A 290 5.35 -27.10 2.18
CA GLU A 290 6.11 -26.01 1.55
C GLU A 290 5.30 -25.33 0.44
N VAL A 291 4.54 -26.11 -0.34
CA VAL A 291 3.62 -25.57 -1.36
C VAL A 291 2.47 -24.79 -0.71
N ALA A 292 1.91 -25.30 0.38
CA ALA A 292 0.88 -24.60 1.15
C ALA A 292 1.41 -23.28 1.71
N LYS A 293 2.65 -23.27 2.23
CA LYS A 293 3.32 -22.06 2.71
C LYS A 293 3.51 -21.03 1.59
N GLU A 294 3.91 -21.45 0.39
CA GLU A 294 3.97 -20.55 -0.77
C GLU A 294 2.59 -20.04 -1.20
N MET A 295 1.56 -20.88 -1.13
CA MET A 295 0.18 -20.48 -1.45
C MET A 295 -0.34 -19.46 -0.44
N PHE A 296 -0.11 -19.67 0.85
CA PHE A 296 -0.46 -18.71 1.91
C PHE A 296 0.31 -17.38 1.76
N ALA A 297 1.57 -17.42 1.36
CA ALA A 297 2.36 -16.21 1.11
C ALA A 297 1.84 -15.37 -0.08
N LYS A 298 0.97 -15.93 -0.93
CA LYS A 298 0.38 -15.27 -2.12
C LYS A 298 -1.07 -14.80 -1.91
N LEU A 299 -1.71 -15.09 -0.77
CA LEU A 299 -3.13 -14.76 -0.48
C LEU A 299 -3.36 -13.28 -0.13
#